data_AF-A0A1H9DKM0-F1
#
_entry.id   AF-A0A1H9DKM0-F1
#
_cell.length_a   1.000
_cell.length_b   1.000
_cell.length_c   1.000
_cell.angle_alpha   90.00
_cell.angle_beta   90.00
_cell.angle_gamma   90.00
#
_symmetry.space_group_name_H-M   'P 1'
#
loop_
_entity.id
_entity.type
_entity.pdbx_description
1 polymer ?
#
loop_
_entity_poly.entity_id
_entity_poly.type
_entity_poly.pdbx_seq_one_letter_code
_entity_poly.pdbx_strand_id
1 'polypeptide(L)'
;MREFKFSIIRRQLNGEIGIHLSPTFINHMVNELEEYLLVISYLKEGEAPPIFHELHHHLVWLADAAGHAGAINDELDKVEQRLKEKSEKFAKHFDDFYIKAVELTGYLRANISSFPALNRFNDDVEVEIKLFQTFLHEVEEMELSDTVLSTFSALMADHMYREECYYLMKLAESSNTTVPDCDPTKPRTEE
;
A
#
# COMPACT_ATOMS: atom_id res chain seq x y z
N MET A 1 -6.58 -5.97 -18.20
CA MET A 1 -6.75 -5.72 -16.76
C MET A 1 -7.08 -4.26 -16.44
N ARG A 2 -6.30 -3.25 -16.87
CA ARG A 2 -6.57 -1.83 -16.57
C ARG A 2 -7.95 -1.34 -17.02
N GLU A 3 -8.29 -1.51 -18.29
CA GLU A 3 -9.62 -1.15 -18.82
C GLU A 3 -10.78 -1.90 -18.14
N PHE A 4 -10.52 -3.11 -17.66
CA PHE A 4 -11.51 -3.88 -16.91
C PHE A 4 -11.76 -3.27 -15.53
N LYS A 5 -10.70 -2.94 -14.77
CA LYS A 5 -10.80 -2.23 -13.48
C LYS A 5 -11.53 -0.88 -13.64
N PHE A 6 -11.17 -0.08 -14.66
CA PHE A 6 -11.91 1.16 -14.96
C PHE A 6 -13.36 0.93 -15.36
N SER A 7 -13.66 -0.13 -16.11
CA SER A 7 -15.05 -0.48 -16.43
C SER A 7 -15.86 -0.79 -15.18
N ILE A 8 -15.26 -1.41 -14.15
CA ILE A 8 -15.95 -1.66 -12.88
C ILE A 8 -16.21 -0.33 -12.16
N ILE A 9 -15.19 0.52 -12.00
CA ILE A 9 -15.32 1.83 -11.33
C ILE A 9 -16.42 2.67 -12.02
N ARG A 10 -16.41 2.79 -13.35
CA ARG A 10 -17.44 3.53 -14.09
C ARG A 10 -18.85 3.01 -13.79
N ARG A 11 -19.02 1.68 -13.73
CA ARG A 11 -20.31 1.07 -13.43
C ARG A 11 -20.72 1.28 -11.96
N GLN A 12 -19.77 1.26 -11.02
CA GLN A 12 -20.05 1.57 -9.61
C GLN A 12 -20.55 3.01 -9.44
N LEU A 13 -19.86 3.97 -10.06
CA LEU A 13 -20.19 5.39 -9.98
C LEU A 13 -21.54 5.75 -10.63
N ASN A 14 -22.05 4.91 -11.53
CA ASN A 14 -23.36 5.08 -12.17
C ASN A 14 -24.44 4.13 -11.62
N GLY A 15 -24.15 3.33 -10.58
CA GLY A 15 -25.11 2.38 -10.00
C GLY A 15 -25.46 1.18 -10.90
N GLU A 16 -24.57 0.81 -11.82
CA GLU A 16 -24.77 -0.23 -12.85
C GLU A 16 -24.13 -1.59 -12.49
N ILE A 17 -23.59 -1.72 -11.28
CA ILE A 17 -23.00 -2.96 -10.75
C ILE A 17 -23.08 -3.00 -9.22
N GLY A 18 -23.40 -4.17 -8.66
CA GLY A 18 -23.23 -4.48 -7.25
C GLY A 18 -22.02 -5.40 -7.07
N ILE A 19 -21.04 -4.97 -6.27
CA ILE A 19 -19.83 -5.71 -5.93
C ILE A 19 -19.37 -5.27 -4.53
N HIS A 20 -18.67 -6.16 -3.82
CA HIS A 20 -18.25 -5.95 -2.43
C HIS A 20 -16.93 -5.18 -2.25
N LEU A 21 -16.32 -4.70 -3.33
CA LEU A 21 -15.13 -3.84 -3.29
C LEU A 21 -15.54 -2.38 -3.52
N SER A 22 -15.02 -1.45 -2.72
CA SER A 22 -15.31 -0.03 -2.91
C SER A 22 -14.63 0.55 -4.17
N PRO A 23 -15.15 1.64 -4.76
CA PRO A 23 -14.50 2.28 -5.92
C PRO A 23 -13.06 2.71 -5.65
N THR A 24 -12.75 3.17 -4.44
CA THR A 24 -11.39 3.57 -4.04
C THR A 24 -10.44 2.38 -3.98
N PHE A 25 -10.90 1.24 -3.45
CA PHE A 25 -10.07 0.02 -3.40
C PHE A 25 -9.71 -0.45 -4.82
N ILE A 26 -10.67 -0.43 -5.76
CA ILE A 26 -10.39 -0.76 -7.16
C ILE A 26 -9.54 0.33 -7.84
N ASN A 27 -9.61 1.58 -7.37
CA ASN A 27 -8.75 2.65 -7.87
C ASN A 27 -7.28 2.44 -7.43
N HIS A 28 -7.01 1.98 -6.21
CA HIS A 28 -5.65 1.63 -5.77
C HIS A 28 -5.10 0.46 -6.60
N MET A 29 -5.93 -0.55 -6.86
CA MET A 29 -5.64 -1.61 -7.82
C MET A 29 -5.28 -1.10 -9.23
N VAL A 30 -5.80 0.05 -9.66
CA VAL A 30 -5.39 0.66 -10.93
C VAL A 30 -4.01 1.30 -10.79
N ASN A 31 -3.75 2.02 -9.70
CA ASN A 31 -2.44 2.63 -9.42
C ASN A 31 -1.32 1.57 -9.42
N GLU A 32 -1.49 0.46 -8.71
CA GLU A 32 -0.55 -0.69 -8.70
C GLU A 32 -0.25 -1.19 -10.11
N LEU A 33 -1.29 -1.32 -10.94
CA LEU A 33 -1.14 -1.80 -12.30
C LEU A 33 -0.44 -0.79 -13.21
N GLU A 34 -0.65 0.51 -12.98
CA GLU A 34 0.06 1.57 -13.69
C GLU A 34 1.56 1.59 -13.32
N GLU A 35 1.92 1.33 -12.06
CA GLU A 35 3.32 1.12 -11.66
C GLU A 35 3.95 -0.09 -12.37
N TYR A 36 3.23 -1.20 -12.47
CA TYR A 36 3.70 -2.35 -13.25
C TYR A 36 3.89 -2.01 -14.73
N LEU A 37 2.95 -1.27 -15.33
CA LEU A 37 3.07 -0.84 -16.74
C LEU A 37 4.26 0.10 -16.96
N LEU A 38 4.58 0.96 -15.99
CA LEU A 38 5.77 1.80 -16.00
C LEU A 38 7.05 0.96 -15.94
N VAL A 39 7.13 -0.03 -15.06
CA VAL A 39 8.27 -0.96 -15.01
C VAL A 39 8.43 -1.70 -16.34
N ILE A 40 7.32 -2.19 -16.90
CA ILE A 40 7.33 -2.95 -18.15
C ILE A 40 7.71 -2.09 -19.36
N SER A 41 7.49 -0.78 -19.35
CA SER A 41 7.92 0.07 -20.47
C SER A 41 9.44 0.08 -20.63
N TYR A 42 10.20 0.16 -19.54
CA TYR A 42 11.67 0.05 -19.59
C TYR A 42 12.12 -1.35 -20.00
N LEU A 43 11.55 -2.39 -19.39
CA LEU A 43 11.94 -3.77 -19.66
C LEU A 43 11.69 -4.18 -21.12
N LYS A 44 10.64 -3.65 -21.76
CA LYS A 44 10.35 -3.89 -23.19
C LYS A 44 11.41 -3.30 -24.12
N GLU A 45 12.07 -2.24 -23.69
CA GLU A 45 13.18 -1.61 -24.41
C GLU A 45 14.52 -2.29 -24.10
N GLY A 46 14.52 -3.29 -23.21
CA GLY A 46 15.72 -3.98 -22.75
C GLY A 46 16.50 -3.18 -21.69
N GLU A 47 15.87 -2.16 -21.11
CA GLU A 47 16.46 -1.29 -20.10
C GLU A 47 16.06 -1.72 -18.69
N ALA A 48 16.96 -1.52 -17.73
CA ALA A 48 16.61 -1.65 -16.32
C ALA A 48 15.75 -0.45 -15.90
N PRO A 49 14.61 -0.66 -15.20
CA PRO A 49 13.84 0.45 -14.65
C PRO A 49 14.72 1.31 -13.73
N PRO A 50 14.66 2.65 -13.84
CA PRO A 50 15.46 3.52 -12.99
C PRO A 50 14.96 3.44 -11.54
N ILE A 51 15.84 3.83 -10.62
CA ILE A 51 15.46 4.13 -9.25
C ILE A 51 14.71 5.46 -9.28
N PHE A 52 13.43 5.44 -8.94
CA PHE A 52 12.63 6.66 -8.84
C PHE A 52 12.94 7.38 -7.52
N HIS A 53 12.65 8.67 -7.48
CA HIS A 53 12.78 9.47 -6.26
C HIS A 53 11.86 8.90 -5.17
N GLU A 54 12.27 8.90 -3.90
CA GLU A 54 11.48 8.35 -2.78
C GLU A 54 10.05 8.89 -2.70
N LEU A 55 9.81 10.15 -3.09
CA LEU A 55 8.49 10.76 -3.10
C LEU A 55 7.56 10.21 -4.19
N HIS A 56 8.09 9.66 -5.29
CA HIS A 56 7.28 8.89 -6.25
C HIS A 56 6.60 7.72 -5.55
N HIS A 57 7.37 6.96 -4.77
CA HIS A 57 6.87 5.81 -4.03
C HIS A 57 5.89 6.23 -2.92
N HIS A 58 6.22 7.27 -2.14
CA HIS A 58 5.31 7.81 -1.12
C HIS A 58 3.93 8.20 -1.68
N LEU A 59 3.89 8.82 -2.87
CA LEU A 59 2.64 9.26 -3.49
C LEU A 59 1.78 8.12 -4.03
N VAL A 60 2.34 6.93 -4.24
CA VAL A 60 1.58 5.73 -4.62
C VAL A 60 1.19 4.95 -3.39
N TRP A 61 2.18 4.56 -2.59
CA TRP A 61 2.04 3.49 -1.60
C TRP A 61 1.49 3.96 -0.24
N LEU A 62 1.54 5.25 0.10
CA LEU A 62 0.89 5.73 1.34
C LEU A 62 -0.64 5.72 1.22
N ALA A 63 -1.18 6.10 0.06
CA ALA A 63 -2.62 6.01 -0.19
C ALA A 63 -3.08 4.55 -0.24
N ASP A 64 -2.25 3.69 -0.82
CA ASP A 64 -2.44 2.24 -0.87
C ASP A 64 -2.52 1.62 0.54
N ALA A 65 -1.49 1.82 1.37
CA ALA A 65 -1.44 1.34 2.76
C ALA A 65 -2.59 1.89 3.64
N ALA A 66 -2.98 3.16 3.43
CA ALA A 66 -4.17 3.72 4.08
C ALA A 66 -5.45 2.96 3.65
N GLY A 67 -5.56 2.64 2.35
CA GLY A 67 -6.63 1.82 1.80
C GLY A 67 -6.65 0.39 2.33
N HIS A 68 -5.48 -0.24 2.51
CA HIS A 68 -5.34 -1.56 3.14
C HIS A 68 -5.85 -1.56 4.57
N ALA A 69 -5.38 -0.63 5.39
CA ALA A 69 -5.83 -0.48 6.77
C ALA A 69 -7.33 -0.14 6.86
N GLY A 70 -7.85 0.66 5.94
CA GLY A 70 -9.29 0.95 5.83
C GLY A 70 -10.11 -0.29 5.46
N ALA A 71 -9.67 -1.07 4.48
CA ALA A 71 -10.35 -2.29 4.04
C ALA A 71 -10.43 -3.33 5.16
N ILE A 72 -9.34 -3.55 5.89
CA ILE A 72 -9.33 -4.43 7.08
C ILE A 72 -10.35 -3.93 8.11
N ASN A 73 -10.35 -2.63 8.42
CA ASN A 73 -11.34 -2.07 9.33
C ASN A 73 -12.78 -2.36 8.87
N ASP A 74 -13.08 -2.17 7.60
CA ASP A 74 -14.44 -2.28 7.06
C ASP A 74 -14.94 -3.73 7.00
N GLU A 75 -14.03 -4.70 6.77
CA GLU A 75 -14.36 -6.13 6.66
C GLU A 75 -14.39 -6.87 8.00
N LEU A 76 -13.81 -6.31 9.06
CA LEU A 76 -13.91 -6.84 10.43
C LEU A 76 -15.35 -6.77 10.95
N ASP A 77 -15.80 -7.85 11.61
CA ASP A 77 -17.11 -7.90 12.26
C ASP A 77 -17.26 -6.75 13.26
N LYS A 78 -18.50 -6.34 13.46
CA LYS A 78 -18.83 -5.29 14.43
C LYS A 78 -18.27 -5.58 15.84
N VAL A 79 -18.10 -6.84 16.25
CA VAL A 79 -17.60 -7.14 17.61
C VAL A 79 -16.08 -7.06 17.73
N GLU A 80 -15.33 -6.99 16.64
CA GLU A 80 -13.85 -6.90 16.61
C GLU A 80 -13.32 -5.48 16.85
N GLN A 81 -13.92 -4.75 17.79
CA GLN A 81 -13.69 -3.31 18.00
C GLN A 81 -12.22 -2.96 18.23
N ARG A 82 -11.46 -3.81 18.93
CA ARG A 82 -10.03 -3.55 19.19
C ARG A 82 -9.17 -3.63 17.93
N LEU A 83 -9.47 -4.57 17.03
CA LEU A 83 -8.77 -4.70 15.75
C LEU A 83 -9.16 -3.55 14.81
N LYS A 84 -10.44 -3.16 14.81
CA LYS A 84 -10.94 -1.99 14.07
C LYS A 84 -10.23 -0.70 14.51
N GLU A 85 -10.16 -0.43 15.81
CA GLU A 85 -9.43 0.74 16.35
C GLU A 85 -7.94 0.75 15.96
N LYS A 86 -7.29 -0.42 15.97
CA LYS A 86 -5.88 -0.56 15.55
C LYS A 86 -5.73 -0.27 14.05
N SER A 87 -6.61 -0.81 13.22
CA SER A 87 -6.61 -0.61 11.77
C SER A 87 -6.93 0.83 11.38
N GLU A 88 -7.94 1.45 12.00
CA GLU A 88 -8.28 2.86 11.80
C GLU A 88 -7.11 3.79 12.15
N LYS A 89 -6.34 3.45 13.20
CA LYS A 89 -5.15 4.21 13.57
C LYS A 89 -4.07 4.17 12.49
N PHE A 90 -3.81 2.99 11.90
CA PHE A 90 -2.89 2.87 10.76
C PHE A 90 -3.36 3.69 9.57
N ALA A 91 -4.64 3.56 9.19
CA ALA A 91 -5.22 4.33 8.09
C ALA A 91 -5.01 5.84 8.29
N LYS A 92 -5.27 6.35 9.50
CA LYS A 92 -5.04 7.74 9.86
C LYS A 92 -3.57 8.16 9.73
N HIS A 93 -2.64 7.33 10.21
CA HIS A 93 -1.22 7.63 10.12
C HIS A 93 -0.76 7.73 8.65
N PHE A 94 -1.20 6.81 7.80
CA PHE A 94 -0.86 6.80 6.37
C PHE A 94 -1.49 7.97 5.61
N ASP A 95 -2.73 8.37 5.93
CA ASP A 95 -3.34 9.59 5.40
C ASP A 95 -2.54 10.85 5.78
N ASP A 96 -2.15 10.97 7.05
CA ASP A 96 -1.34 12.09 7.55
C ASP A 96 0.04 12.13 6.85
N PHE A 97 0.66 10.96 6.62
CA PHE A 97 1.91 10.85 5.86
C PHE A 97 1.73 11.20 4.38
N TYR A 98 0.63 10.79 3.75
CA TYR A 98 0.36 11.09 2.35
C TYR A 98 0.23 12.61 2.14
N ILE A 99 -0.49 13.32 3.01
CA ILE A 99 -0.59 14.78 2.98
C ILE A 99 0.81 15.41 3.10
N LYS A 100 1.64 14.90 4.01
CA LYS A 100 3.03 15.37 4.15
C LYS A 100 3.85 15.12 2.88
N ALA A 101 3.73 13.96 2.23
CA ALA A 101 4.42 13.64 0.98
C ALA A 101 4.04 14.58 -0.17
N VAL A 102 2.76 14.96 -0.26
CA VAL A 102 2.28 15.96 -1.24
C VAL A 102 3.01 17.29 -1.06
N GLU A 103 3.11 17.80 0.16
CA GLU A 103 3.80 19.07 0.44
C GLU A 103 5.31 18.98 0.21
N LEU A 104 5.95 17.87 0.62
CA LEU A 104 7.38 17.64 0.40
C LEU A 104 7.72 17.58 -1.10
N THR A 105 6.85 16.99 -1.92
CA THR A 105 6.95 17.02 -3.39
C THR A 105 6.89 18.46 -3.91
N GLY A 106 6.02 19.29 -3.31
CA GLY A 106 5.95 20.71 -3.58
C GLY A 106 7.26 21.46 -3.30
N TYR A 107 8.05 21.05 -2.29
CA TYR A 107 9.33 21.68 -1.94
C TYR A 107 10.44 21.41 -2.96
N LEU A 108 10.37 20.32 -3.72
CA LEU A 108 11.36 19.99 -4.76
C LEU A 108 11.46 21.07 -5.85
N ARG A 109 10.39 21.86 -6.05
CA ARG A 109 10.37 23.01 -6.97
C ARG A 109 11.35 24.11 -6.60
N ALA A 110 11.89 24.11 -5.38
CA ALA A 110 12.99 25.00 -4.97
C ALA A 110 14.37 24.54 -5.52
N ASN A 111 14.39 23.59 -6.46
CA ASN A 111 15.61 23.04 -7.06
C ASN A 111 16.52 22.34 -6.03
N ILE A 112 15.89 21.65 -5.09
CA ILE A 112 16.52 20.77 -4.11
C ILE A 112 15.87 19.40 -4.18
N SER A 113 16.67 18.35 -4.37
CA SER A 113 16.18 16.98 -4.51
C SER A 113 16.24 16.17 -3.21
N SER A 114 16.97 16.63 -2.20
CA SER A 114 17.05 15.95 -0.90
C SER A 114 17.34 16.97 0.20
N PHE A 115 16.74 16.77 1.37
CA PHE A 115 16.87 17.66 2.51
C PHE A 115 16.58 16.91 3.82
N PRO A 116 17.11 17.35 4.98
CA PRO A 116 17.05 16.57 6.23
C PRO A 116 15.65 16.16 6.70
N ALA A 117 14.64 17.02 6.46
CA ALA A 117 13.26 16.70 6.85
C ALA A 117 12.63 15.60 5.97
N LEU A 118 13.09 15.44 4.72
CA LEU A 118 12.70 14.33 3.86
C LEU A 118 13.34 13.02 4.33
N ASN A 119 14.61 13.04 4.71
CA ASN A 119 15.29 11.85 5.24
C ASN A 119 14.57 11.33 6.50
N ARG A 120 14.27 12.23 7.45
CA ARG A 120 13.49 11.86 8.64
C ARG A 120 12.09 11.35 8.27
N PHE A 121 11.45 11.93 7.25
CA PHE A 121 10.14 11.45 6.81
C PHE A 121 10.22 10.01 6.28
N ASN A 122 11.29 9.66 5.56
CA ASN A 122 11.52 8.27 5.13
C ASN A 122 11.67 7.33 6.34
N ASP A 123 12.44 7.74 7.36
CA ASP A 123 12.60 6.96 8.60
C ASP A 123 11.26 6.78 9.35
N ASP A 124 10.48 7.85 9.47
CA ASP A 124 9.17 7.86 10.15
C ASP A 124 8.20 6.89 9.44
N VAL A 125 8.17 6.90 8.10
CA VAL A 125 7.33 6.00 7.28
C VAL A 125 7.81 4.56 7.35
N GLU A 126 9.13 4.31 7.28
CA GLU A 126 9.70 2.97 7.38
C GLU A 126 9.27 2.27 8.68
N VAL A 127 9.34 3.00 9.80
CA VAL A 127 8.91 2.47 11.10
C VAL A 127 7.43 2.11 11.10
N GLU A 128 6.57 2.98 10.58
CA GLU A 128 5.12 2.74 10.58
C GLU A 128 4.74 1.56 9.67
N ILE A 129 5.34 1.44 8.49
CA ILE A 129 5.09 0.32 7.58
C ILE A 129 5.55 -1.00 8.22
N LYS A 130 6.68 -1.04 8.96
CA LYS A 130 7.08 -2.25 9.70
C LYS A 130 6.10 -2.64 10.80
N LEU A 131 5.55 -1.65 11.51
CA LEU A 131 4.49 -1.90 12.50
C LEU A 131 3.22 -2.42 11.81
N PHE A 132 2.89 -1.90 10.64
CA PHE A 132 1.74 -2.34 9.86
C PHE A 132 1.94 -3.75 9.28
N GLN A 133 3.12 -4.08 8.75
CA GLN A 133 3.48 -5.45 8.35
C GLN A 133 3.33 -6.46 9.49
N THR A 134 3.72 -6.08 10.70
CA THR A 134 3.51 -6.92 11.89
C THR A 134 2.02 -7.12 12.18
N PHE A 135 1.20 -6.08 12.00
CA PHE A 135 -0.26 -6.18 12.13
C PHE A 135 -0.90 -7.02 11.02
N LEU A 136 -0.46 -6.88 9.78
CA LEU A 136 -0.93 -7.70 8.65
C LEU A 136 -0.65 -9.18 8.90
N HIS A 137 0.53 -9.52 9.39
CA HIS A 137 0.86 -10.90 9.75
C HIS A 137 0.03 -11.41 10.95
N GLU A 138 -0.24 -10.57 11.95
CA GLU A 138 -1.17 -10.91 13.04
C GLU A 138 -2.57 -11.24 12.50
N VAL A 139 -3.10 -10.42 11.57
CA VAL A 139 -4.39 -10.65 10.92
C VAL A 139 -4.36 -11.93 10.08
N GLU A 140 -3.32 -12.14 9.27
CA GLU A 140 -3.11 -13.36 8.48
C GLU A 140 -3.21 -14.63 9.34
N GLU A 141 -2.49 -14.69 10.46
CA GLU A 141 -2.51 -15.83 11.36
C GLU A 141 -3.87 -16.03 12.04
N MET A 142 -4.59 -14.94 12.35
CA MET A 142 -5.94 -15.05 12.90
C MET A 142 -6.95 -15.57 11.88
N GLU A 143 -6.84 -15.16 10.62
CA GLU A 143 -7.66 -15.67 9.51
C GLU A 143 -7.36 -17.16 9.27
N LEU A 144 -6.08 -17.56 9.22
CA LEU A 144 -5.68 -18.98 9.04
C LEU A 144 -6.13 -19.90 10.18
N SER A 145 -6.38 -19.35 11.37
CA SER A 145 -6.78 -20.10 12.56
C SER A 145 -8.26 -19.97 12.89
N ASP A 146 -9.05 -19.29 12.05
CA ASP A 146 -10.47 -18.98 12.28
C ASP A 146 -10.72 -18.27 13.64
N THR A 147 -9.77 -17.43 14.10
CA THR A 147 -9.84 -16.76 15.41
C THR A 147 -10.29 -15.30 15.35
N VAL A 148 -10.40 -14.71 14.17
CA VAL A 148 -10.99 -13.38 13.92
C VAL A 148 -12.30 -13.52 13.18
N LEU A 149 -13.28 -12.68 13.52
CA LEU A 149 -14.55 -12.60 12.80
C LEU A 149 -14.47 -11.50 11.73
N SER A 150 -14.48 -11.89 10.45
CA SER A 150 -14.42 -10.95 9.33
C SER A 150 -15.05 -11.56 8.06
N THR A 151 -15.15 -10.77 6.99
CA THR A 151 -15.30 -11.28 5.61
C THR A 151 -13.99 -11.25 4.81
N PHE A 152 -12.88 -10.97 5.50
CA PHE A 152 -11.55 -10.84 4.96
C PHE A 152 -10.94 -12.24 4.73
N SER A 153 -9.68 -12.29 4.29
CA SER A 153 -8.99 -13.56 4.10
C SER A 153 -7.50 -13.44 4.42
N ALA A 154 -6.87 -14.55 4.80
CA ALA A 154 -5.43 -14.65 5.02
C ALA A 154 -4.63 -14.30 3.76
N LEU A 155 -5.07 -14.74 2.58
CA LEU A 155 -4.48 -14.41 1.29
C LEU A 155 -4.50 -12.91 1.01
N MET A 156 -5.56 -12.20 1.42
CA MET A 156 -5.63 -10.74 1.30
C MET A 156 -4.62 -10.07 2.26
N ALA A 157 -4.50 -10.56 3.50
CA ALA A 157 -3.47 -10.09 4.44
C ALA A 157 -2.04 -10.29 3.91
N ASP A 158 -1.74 -11.48 3.36
CA ASP A 158 -0.46 -11.81 2.73
C ASP A 158 -0.17 -10.93 1.50
N HIS A 159 -1.19 -10.68 0.67
CA HIS A 159 -1.08 -9.79 -0.48
C HIS A 159 -0.67 -8.38 -0.08
N MET A 160 -1.40 -7.78 0.88
CA MET A 160 -1.07 -6.46 1.41
C MET A 160 0.35 -6.46 2.00
N TYR A 161 0.72 -7.48 2.79
CA TYR A 161 2.05 -7.58 3.39
C TYR A 161 3.18 -7.55 2.34
N ARG A 162 3.01 -8.28 1.24
CA ARG A 162 4.01 -8.34 0.16
C ARG A 162 4.12 -7.01 -0.58
N GLU A 163 3.04 -6.25 -0.70
CA GLU A 163 3.07 -4.90 -1.27
C GLU A 163 3.77 -3.91 -0.35
N GLU A 164 3.48 -3.94 0.95
CA GLU A 164 4.21 -3.14 1.93
C GLU A 164 5.72 -3.46 1.95
N CYS A 165 6.06 -4.75 1.76
CA CYS A 165 7.45 -5.17 1.63
C CYS A 165 8.10 -4.60 0.36
N TYR A 166 7.40 -4.66 -0.78
CA TYR A 166 7.89 -4.07 -2.03
C TYR A 166 8.10 -2.56 -1.88
N TYR A 167 7.17 -1.87 -1.23
CA TYR A 167 7.29 -0.44 -0.95
C TYR A 167 8.51 -0.13 -0.08
N LEU A 168 8.73 -0.87 1.02
CA LEU A 168 9.94 -0.69 1.84
C LEU A 168 11.24 -0.95 1.06
N MET A 169 11.25 -1.95 0.17
CA MET A 169 12.42 -2.19 -0.69
C MET A 169 12.68 -1.00 -1.62
N LYS A 170 11.63 -0.41 -2.21
CA LYS A 170 11.76 0.77 -3.06
C LYS A 170 12.14 2.03 -2.30
N LEU A 171 11.64 2.19 -1.08
CA LEU A 171 12.06 3.28 -0.20
C LEU A 171 13.53 3.15 0.19
N ALA A 172 13.99 1.95 0.55
CA ALA A 172 15.40 1.72 0.87
C ALA A 172 16.33 1.94 -0.32
N GLU A 173 15.93 1.47 -1.52
CA GLU A 173 16.67 1.68 -2.76
C GLU A 173 16.78 3.18 -3.12
N SER A 174 15.68 3.92 -3.05
CA SER A 174 15.64 5.35 -3.42
C SER A 174 16.29 6.28 -2.38
N SER A 175 16.22 5.93 -1.09
CA SER A 175 16.84 6.70 0.00
C SER A 175 18.24 6.22 0.40
N ASN A 176 18.76 5.18 -0.27
CA ASN A 176 20.06 4.58 0.00
C ASN A 176 20.24 4.14 1.47
N THR A 177 19.22 3.48 2.01
CA THR A 177 19.21 2.91 3.37
C THR A 177 19.27 1.38 3.34
N THR A 178 19.18 0.75 4.51
CA THR A 178 19.28 -0.71 4.64
C THR A 178 18.05 -1.38 4.03
N VAL A 179 18.28 -2.40 3.21
CA VAL A 179 17.21 -3.23 2.64
C VAL A 179 16.39 -3.89 3.76
N PRO A 180 15.05 -3.86 3.71
CA PRO A 180 14.20 -4.49 4.73
C PRO A 180 14.37 -6.03 4.72
N ASP A 181 14.23 -6.64 5.89
CA ASP A 181 14.25 -8.11 6.06
C ASP A 181 12.85 -8.69 5.79
N CYS A 182 12.43 -8.65 4.53
CA CYS A 182 11.18 -9.22 4.03
C CYS A 182 11.32 -9.62 2.55
N ASP A 183 10.44 -10.50 2.06
CA ASP A 183 10.45 -10.97 0.66
C ASP A 183 9.08 -10.71 0.00
N PRO A 184 8.98 -9.78 -0.97
CA PRO A 184 7.73 -9.51 -1.68
C PRO A 184 7.39 -10.59 -2.71
N THR A 185 8.33 -11.49 -3.01
CA THR A 185 8.21 -12.57 -4.00
C THR A 185 7.96 -13.95 -3.38
N LYS A 186 7.85 -14.02 -2.04
CA LYS A 186 7.55 -15.28 -1.34
C LYS A 186 6.28 -15.93 -1.92
N PRO A 187 6.17 -17.27 -1.89
CA PRO A 187 4.94 -17.95 -2.23
C PRO A 187 3.77 -17.39 -1.42
N ARG A 188 2.63 -17.17 -2.10
CA ARG A 188 1.41 -16.70 -1.44
C ARG A 188 0.89 -17.73 -0.46
N THR A 189 0.21 -17.26 0.57
CA THR A 189 -0.53 -18.11 1.52
C THR A 189 -1.63 -18.91 0.80
N GLU A 190 -1.79 -20.17 1.19
CA GLU A 190 -2.83 -21.07 0.68
C GLU A 190 -3.90 -21.26 1.76
N GLU A 191 -5.17 -21.13 1.37
CA GLU A 191 -6.36 -21.33 2.21
C GLU A 191 -7.13 -22.58 1.72
#